data_AF-A0A8T4YAU6-F1
#
_entry.id   AF-A0A8T4YAU6-F1
#
_cell.length_a   1.000
_cell.length_b   1.000
_cell.length_c   1.000
_cell.angle_alpha   90.00
_cell.angle_beta   90.00
_cell.angle_gamma   90.00
#
_symmetry.space_group_name_H-M   'P 1'
#
loop_
_entity.id
_entity.type
_entity.pdbx_description
1 polymer ?
#
loop_
_entity_poly.entity_id
_entity_poly.type
_entity_poly.pdbx_seq_one_letter_code
_entity_poly.pdbx_strand_id
1 'polypeptide(L)' 'MAKTDQQTRTCPYCGSKVLLEKAKKVAAARNAYEASELLRKFKEKAAAKNGKVKLQKRF' A
#
# COMPACT_ATOMS: atom_id res chain seq x y z
N MET A 1 -11.61 -5.52 -28.26
CA MET A 1 -11.43 -6.56 -27.23
C MET A 1 -10.74 -5.93 -26.03
N ALA A 2 -11.41 -5.83 -24.89
CA ALA A 2 -10.78 -5.31 -23.67
C ALA A 2 -9.78 -6.36 -23.16
N LYS A 3 -8.51 -5.97 -23.00
CA LYS A 3 -7.46 -6.86 -22.49
C LYS A 3 -7.85 -7.30 -21.09
N THR A 4 -8.00 -8.61 -20.87
CA THR A 4 -8.34 -9.27 -19.60
C THR A 4 -7.38 -8.96 -18.44
N ASP A 5 -6.28 -8.28 -18.75
CA ASP A 5 -5.17 -7.94 -17.87
C ASP A 5 -5.37 -6.62 -17.09
N GLN A 6 -6.18 -5.69 -17.61
CA GLN A 6 -6.40 -4.37 -17.00
C GLN A 6 -7.45 -4.42 -15.87
N GLN A 7 -7.34 -5.40 -14.98
CA GLN A 7 -8.25 -5.54 -13.87
C GLN A 7 -7.87 -4.54 -12.76
N THR A 8 -8.68 -3.50 -12.59
CA THR A 8 -8.54 -2.57 -11.47
C THR A 8 -9.32 -3.07 -10.26
N ARG A 9 -8.70 -3.08 -9.08
CA ARG A 9 -9.42 -3.26 -7.81
C ARG A 9 -9.55 -1.94 -7.09
N THR A 10 -10.77 -1.62 -6.67
CA THR A 10 -11.03 -0.50 -5.77
C THR A 10 -10.68 -0.94 -4.35
N CYS A 11 -9.83 -0.17 -3.67
CA CYS A 11 -9.53 -0.41 -2.26
C CYS A 11 -10.82 -0.21 -1.44
N PRO A 12 -11.28 -1.22 -0.67
CA PRO A 12 -12.49 -1.10 0.13
C PRO A 12 -12.35 -0.10 1.28
N TYR A 13 -11.13 0.31 1.63
CA TYR A 13 -10.86 1.22 2.75
C TYR A 13 -10.81 2.69 2.35
N CYS A 14 -10.15 3.01 1.23
CA CYS A 14 -9.94 4.40 0.81
C CYS A 14 -10.54 4.74 -0.56
N GLY A 15 -11.19 3.78 -1.24
CA GLY A 15 -11.80 4.00 -2.55
C GLY A 15 -10.80 4.18 -3.71
N SER A 16 -9.50 4.13 -3.44
CA SER A 16 -8.47 4.25 -4.47
C SER A 16 -8.54 3.10 -5.47
N LYS A 17 -8.54 3.42 -6.77
CA LYS A 17 -8.47 2.43 -7.84
C LYS A 17 -7.03 2.00 -8.05
N VAL A 18 -6.76 0.72 -7.85
CA VAL A 18 -5.43 0.13 -7.98
C VAL A 18 -5.42 -0.78 -9.20
N LEU A 19 -4.53 -0.49 -10.16
CA LEU A 19 -4.25 -1.38 -11.29
C LEU A 19 -3.52 -2.62 -10.76
N LEU A 20 -4.12 -3.81 -10.91
CA LEU A 20 -3.54 -5.03 -10.35
C LEU A 20 -2.18 -5.39 -10.95
N GLU A 21 -2.00 -5.14 -12.26
CA GLU A 21 -0.71 -5.34 -12.94
C GLU A 21 0.43 -4.57 -12.28
N LYS A 22 0.15 -3.35 -11.79
CA LYS A 22 1.17 -2.45 -11.22
C LYS A 22 1.30 -2.58 -9.70
N ALA A 23 0.44 -3.38 -9.07
CA ALA A 23 0.35 -3.46 -7.62
C ALA A 23 0.86 -4.79 -7.10
N LYS A 24 1.83 -4.74 -6.18
CA LYS A 24 2.35 -5.92 -5.48
C LYS A 24 1.78 -5.98 -4.07
N LYS A 25 1.28 -7.16 -3.67
CA LYS A 25 0.92 -7.41 -2.27
C LYS A 25 2.19 -7.47 -1.43
N VAL A 26 2.40 -6.48 -0.57
CA VAL A 26 3.60 -6.35 0.26
C VAL A 26 3.45 -6.98 1.64
N ALA A 27 2.23 -7.00 2.20
CA ALA A 27 1.91 -7.63 3.47
C ALA A 27 0.40 -7.89 3.60
N ALA A 28 0.03 -8.72 4.59
CA ALA A 28 -1.35 -8.90 5.06
C ALA A 28 -1.32 -9.00 6.59
N ALA A 29 -2.34 -8.45 7.25
CA ALA A 29 -2.52 -8.53 8.69
C ALA A 29 -3.86 -9.20 9.00
N ARG A 30 -3.93 -9.97 10.09
CA ARG A 30 -5.18 -10.59 10.53
C ARG A 30 -5.92 -9.73 11.55
N ASN A 31 -5.21 -8.86 12.27
CA ASN A 31 -5.78 -7.94 13.24
C ASN A 31 -5.17 -6.52 13.13
N ALA A 32 -5.81 -5.55 13.80
CA ALA A 32 -5.42 -4.15 13.76
C ALA A 32 -4.02 -3.88 14.36
N TYR A 33 -3.61 -4.69 15.34
CA TYR A 33 -2.30 -4.57 15.98
C TYR A 33 -1.18 -4.97 15.03
N GLU A 34 -1.29 -6.13 14.38
CA GLU A 34 -0.36 -6.59 13.34
C GLU A 34 -0.27 -5.60 12.17
N ALA A 35 -1.40 -5.02 11.75
CA ALA A 35 -1.41 -4.00 10.72
C ALA A 35 -0.58 -2.78 11.12
N SER A 36 -0.74 -2.30 12.35
CA SER A 36 0.00 -1.16 12.89
C SER A 36 1.49 -1.44 12.99
N GLU A 37 1.87 -2.62 13.47
CA GLU A 37 3.27 -3.06 13.57
C GLU A 37 3.93 -3.16 12.19
N LEU A 38 3.22 -3.71 11.19
CA LEU A 38 3.72 -3.76 9.81
C LEU A 38 3.94 -2.35 9.25
N LEU A 39 2.98 -1.44 9.44
CA LEU A 39 3.12 -0.04 8.99
C LEU A 39 4.31 0.65 9.65
N ARG A 40 4.54 0.43 10.96
CA ARG A 40 5.70 0.98 11.68
C ARG A 40 7.01 0.49 11.04
N LYS A 41 7.15 -0.83 10.89
CA LYS A 41 8.33 -1.46 10.27
C LYS A 41 8.58 -0.96 8.84
N PHE A 42 7.53 -0.74 8.05
CA PHE A 42 7.68 -0.21 6.70
C PHE A 42 8.16 1.24 6.69
N LYS A 43 7.65 2.09 7.60
CA LYS A 43 8.09 3.48 7.74
C LYS A 43 9.55 3.56 8.22
N GLU A 44 9.94 2.73 9.18
CA GLU A 44 11.31 2.65 9.68
C GLU A 44 12.29 2.23 8.57
N LYS A 45 11.93 1.18 7.81
CA LYS A 45 12.73 0.73 6.65
C LYS A 45 12.82 1.80 5.55
N ALA A 46 11.75 2.57 5.33
CA ALA A 46 11.75 3.66 4.36
C ALA A 46 12.64 4.83 4.82
N ALA A 47 12.59 5.19 6.10
CA ALA A 47 13.43 6.24 6.69
C ALA A 47 14.91 5.87 6.65
N ALA A 48 15.26 4.60 6.92
CA ALA A 48 16.63 4.12 6.84
C ALA A 48 17.20 4.10 5.40
N LYS A 49 16.34 3.99 4.38
CA LYS A 49 16.77 3.90 2.97
C LYS A 49 16.76 5.23 2.22
N ASN A 50 16.07 6.25 2.73
CA ASN A 50 15.96 7.55 2.07
C ASN A 50 15.78 8.66 3.10
N GLY A 51 16.83 9.47 3.32
CA GLY A 51 16.77 10.68 4.15
C GLY A 51 15.86 11.81 3.63
N LYS A 52 15.00 11.55 2.63
CA LYS A 52 14.03 12.50 2.07
C LYS A 52 12.81 11.78 1.51
N VAL A 53 11.85 11.38 2.35
CA VAL A 53 10.46 11.26 1.88
C VAL A 53 9.58 11.99 2.86
N LYS A 54 9.21 13.22 2.48
CA LYS A 54 8.15 13.99 3.12
C LYS A 54 6.97 13.05 3.33
N LEU A 55 6.64 12.87 4.61
CA LEU A 55 5.36 12.42 5.10
C LEU A 55 4.28 13.03 4.19
N GLN A 56 3.74 12.25 3.24
CA GLN A 56 2.52 12.62 2.53
C GLN A 56 1.40 12.51 3.56
N LYS A 57 1.34 13.55 4.39
CA LYS A 57 0.26 13.91 5.30
C LYS A 57 -0.97 14.21 4.44
N ARG A 58 -2.14 13.90 5.02
CA ARG A 58 -3.51 14.21 4.60
C ARG A 58 -4.10 13.16 3.67
N PHE A 59 -4.77 12.17 4.24
CA PHE A 59 -6.17 12.28 4.65
C PHE A 59 -6.39 11.46 5.92
#